data_AF-A0A2T2N2G7-F1
#
_entry.id   AF-A0A2T2N2G7-F1
#
_cell.length_a   1.000
_cell.length_b   1.000
_cell.length_c   1.000
_cell.angle_alpha   90.00
_cell.angle_beta   90.00
_cell.angle_gamma   90.00
#
_symmetry.space_group_name_H-M   'P 1'
#
loop_
_entity.id
_entity.type
_entity.pdbx_description
1 polymer ?
#
loop_
_entity_poly.entity_id
_entity_poly.type
_entity_poly.pdbx_seq_one_letter_code
_entity_poly.pdbx_strand_id
1 'polypeptide(L)'
;MAAGMDIFHSDFRKTWDKIYATGSNGLHLTTADAFVRMILDWCERLNQHHRLEEEHVFPKLAARMPAFRTTDADVDHSAAKFAEGDTTADKSHSMGYIHQQHEEIHAGLDVLHDYVKAWTAEPQREVNWEEIRGMMDKFGTILWKHMDEEVEMLGAANMRLYWSLDEMIQLPFKVKD
;
A
#
# COMPACT_ATOMS: atom_id res chain seq x y z
N MET A 1 -5.87 -6.65 15.53
CA MET A 1 -4.93 -6.60 14.41
C MET A 1 -5.67 -6.19 13.16
N ALA A 2 -6.48 -7.05 12.51
CA ALA A 2 -7.32 -6.67 11.37
C ALA A 2 -8.09 -5.34 11.54
N ALA A 3 -8.80 -5.16 12.66
CA ALA A 3 -9.54 -3.90 12.89
C ALA A 3 -8.64 -2.66 12.97
N GLY A 4 -7.40 -2.80 13.45
CA GLY A 4 -6.43 -1.69 13.46
C GLY A 4 -5.91 -1.42 12.06
N MET A 5 -5.64 -2.48 11.30
CA MET A 5 -5.20 -2.39 9.91
C MET A 5 -6.26 -1.71 9.03
N ASP A 6 -7.50 -2.14 9.16
CA ASP A 6 -8.65 -1.59 8.42
C ASP A 6 -8.88 -0.09 8.69
N ILE A 7 -8.52 0.42 9.88
CA ILE A 7 -8.54 1.86 10.16
C ILE A 7 -7.54 2.61 9.28
N PHE A 8 -6.28 2.13 9.21
CA PHE A 8 -5.26 2.73 8.33
C PHE A 8 -5.67 2.63 6.86
N HIS A 9 -6.10 1.44 6.41
CA HIS A 9 -6.55 1.20 5.03
C HIS A 9 -7.73 2.09 4.65
N SER A 10 -8.72 2.23 5.53
CA SER A 10 -9.85 3.12 5.34
C SER A 10 -9.41 4.58 5.14
N ASP A 11 -8.41 5.05 5.87
CA ASP A 11 -7.90 6.41 5.72
C ASP A 11 -7.10 6.61 4.42
N PHE A 12 -6.38 5.59 3.94
CA PHE A 12 -5.76 5.61 2.62
C PHE A 12 -6.81 5.67 1.51
N ARG A 13 -7.85 4.84 1.58
CA ARG A 13 -8.98 4.86 0.62
C ARG A 13 -9.67 6.23 0.57
N LYS A 14 -9.97 6.83 1.73
CA LYS A 14 -10.57 8.18 1.79
C LYS A 14 -9.66 9.25 1.15
N THR A 15 -8.36 9.16 1.39
CA THR A 15 -7.41 10.13 0.83
C THR A 15 -7.27 9.97 -0.68
N TRP A 16 -7.25 8.74 -1.18
CA TRP A 16 -7.32 8.44 -2.61
C TRP A 16 -8.55 9.06 -3.27
N ASP A 17 -9.74 8.83 -2.70
CA ASP A 17 -10.99 9.41 -3.23
C ASP A 17 -10.94 10.94 -3.26
N LYS A 18 -10.33 11.56 -2.25
CA LYS A 18 -10.12 13.01 -2.21
C LYS A 18 -9.16 13.49 -3.30
N ILE A 19 -8.07 12.75 -3.56
CA ILE A 19 -7.16 13.04 -4.68
C ILE A 19 -7.93 12.97 -6.00
N TYR A 20 -8.70 11.90 -6.24
CA TYR A 20 -9.50 11.74 -7.46
C TYR A 20 -10.55 12.84 -7.65
N ALA A 21 -11.28 13.17 -6.58
CA ALA A 21 -12.28 14.24 -6.62
C ALA A 21 -11.64 15.60 -6.94
N THR A 22 -10.50 15.88 -6.33
CA THR A 22 -9.76 17.13 -6.55
C THR A 22 -9.20 17.18 -7.96
N GLY A 23 -8.52 16.12 -8.42
CA GLY A 23 -7.95 16.05 -9.76
C GLY A 23 -8.99 16.15 -10.88
N SER A 24 -10.11 15.43 -10.72
CA SER A 24 -11.12 15.33 -11.78
C SER A 24 -11.96 16.59 -11.96
N ASN A 25 -12.36 17.23 -10.86
CA ASN A 25 -13.29 18.37 -10.90
C ASN A 25 -12.90 19.52 -9.97
N GLY A 26 -11.99 19.30 -9.01
CA GLY A 26 -11.69 20.26 -7.96
C GLY A 26 -10.42 21.09 -8.14
N LEU A 27 -9.65 20.90 -9.23
CA LEU A 27 -8.37 21.60 -9.41
C LEU A 27 -8.54 23.13 -9.39
N HIS A 28 -9.66 23.64 -9.90
CA HIS A 28 -9.99 25.07 -9.87
C HIS A 28 -10.32 25.62 -8.48
N LEU A 29 -10.53 24.75 -7.48
CA LEU A 29 -10.86 25.10 -6.10
C LEU A 29 -9.64 25.06 -5.16
N THR A 30 -8.46 24.70 -5.68
CA THR A 30 -7.22 24.55 -4.92
C THR A 30 -6.05 25.13 -5.69
N THR A 31 -4.89 25.26 -5.05
CA THR A 31 -3.64 25.57 -5.74
C THR A 31 -2.95 24.29 -6.21
N ALA A 32 -2.14 24.40 -7.26
CA ALA A 32 -1.27 23.30 -7.71
C ALA A 32 -0.41 22.77 -6.55
N ASP A 33 0.21 23.66 -5.78
CA ASP A 33 1.03 23.30 -4.61
C ASP A 33 0.25 22.50 -3.56
N ALA A 34 -0.99 22.91 -3.25
CA ALA A 34 -1.81 22.22 -2.26
C ALA A 34 -2.23 20.83 -2.76
N PHE A 35 -2.52 20.70 -4.05
CA PHE A 35 -2.83 19.40 -4.65
C PHE A 35 -1.62 18.47 -4.69
N VAL A 36 -0.46 18.96 -5.13
CA VAL A 36 0.80 18.20 -5.16
C VAL A 36 1.21 17.75 -3.76
N ARG A 37 1.14 18.64 -2.76
CA ARG A 37 1.42 18.29 -1.35
C ARG A 37 0.52 17.18 -0.85
N MET A 38 -0.77 17.22 -1.18
CA MET A 38 -1.71 16.16 -0.78
C MET A 38 -1.31 14.79 -1.34
N ILE A 39 -0.81 14.73 -2.57
CA ILE A 39 -0.33 13.47 -3.18
C ILE A 39 0.99 13.02 -2.52
N LEU A 40 1.94 13.94 -2.34
CA LEU A 40 3.22 13.64 -1.69
C LEU A 40 3.04 13.11 -0.27
N ASP A 41 2.21 13.77 0.54
CA ASP A 41 1.91 13.36 1.91
C ASP A 41 1.23 11.98 1.95
N TRP A 42 0.39 11.67 0.95
CA TRP A 42 -0.24 10.36 0.82
C TRP A 42 0.77 9.27 0.45
N CYS A 43 1.65 9.52 -0.53
CA CYS A 43 2.72 8.58 -0.90
C CYS A 43 3.64 8.26 0.27
N GLU A 44 4.11 9.29 0.98
CA GLU A 44 5.03 9.12 2.12
C GLU A 44 4.38 8.31 3.25
N ARG A 45 3.12 8.62 3.58
CA ARG A 45 2.40 7.88 4.64
C ARG A 45 2.15 6.42 4.26
N LEU A 46 1.80 6.14 3.01
CA LEU A 46 1.56 4.76 2.56
C LEU A 46 2.87 3.97 2.51
N ASN A 47 3.95 4.59 2.03
CA ASN A 47 5.28 3.99 2.05
C ASN A 47 5.75 3.69 3.49
N GLN A 48 5.59 4.64 4.42
CA GLN A 48 5.95 4.44 5.82
C GLN A 48 5.14 3.32 6.48
N HIS A 49 3.86 3.19 6.13
CA HIS A 49 2.99 2.12 6.62
C HIS A 49 3.50 0.73 6.22
N HIS A 50 3.71 0.50 4.92
CA HIS A 50 4.23 -0.76 4.41
C HIS A 50 5.64 -1.06 4.93
N ARG A 51 6.49 -0.03 5.06
CA ARG A 51 7.82 -0.19 5.64
C ARG A 51 7.77 -0.69 7.09
N LEU A 52 6.86 -0.15 7.92
CA LEU A 52 6.69 -0.62 9.30
C LEU A 52 6.19 -2.07 9.35
N GLU A 53 5.35 -2.48 8.40
CA GLU A 53 4.94 -3.87 8.27
C GLU A 53 6.10 -4.79 7.93
N GLU A 54 6.85 -4.47 6.88
CA GLU A 54 8.00 -5.25 6.43
C GLU A 54 9.09 -5.34 7.51
N GLU A 55 9.38 -4.24 8.19
CA GLU A 55 10.46 -4.18 9.19
C GLU A 55 10.06 -4.81 10.53
N HIS A 56 8.77 -4.77 10.91
CA HIS A 56 8.36 -5.08 12.29
C HIS A 56 7.19 -6.04 12.44
N VAL A 57 6.32 -6.17 11.43
CA VAL A 57 5.10 -6.98 11.48
C VAL A 57 5.31 -8.32 10.80
N PHE A 58 5.66 -8.30 9.51
CA PHE A 58 5.81 -9.50 8.69
C PHE A 58 6.82 -10.49 9.25
N PRO A 59 8.00 -10.09 9.77
CA PRO A 59 8.94 -11.05 10.37
C PRO A 59 8.36 -11.83 11.54
N LYS A 60 7.46 -11.20 12.33
CA LYS A 60 6.81 -11.85 13.47
C LYS A 60 5.69 -12.79 13.03
N LEU A 61 4.93 -12.40 12.00
CA LEU A 61 3.89 -13.25 11.42
C LEU A 61 4.51 -14.47 10.72
N ALA A 62 5.58 -14.26 9.95
CA ALA A 62 6.31 -15.29 9.20
C ALA A 62 6.83 -16.45 10.06
N ALA A 63 7.05 -16.19 11.36
CA ALA A 63 7.45 -17.22 12.33
C ALA A 63 6.43 -18.39 12.40
N ARG A 64 5.14 -18.11 12.17
CA ARG A 64 4.08 -19.13 12.24
C ARG A 64 3.18 -19.19 11.01
N MET A 65 3.00 -18.10 10.27
CA MET A 65 2.17 -18.03 9.07
C MET A 65 3.01 -18.14 7.80
N PRO A 66 2.87 -19.23 7.01
CA PRO A 66 3.61 -19.38 5.76
C PRO A 66 3.38 -18.27 4.73
N ALA A 67 2.19 -17.66 4.70
CA ALA A 67 1.85 -16.58 3.78
C ALA A 67 2.76 -15.34 3.93
N PHE A 68 3.32 -15.11 5.13
CA PHE A 68 4.21 -13.97 5.41
C PHE A 68 5.70 -14.31 5.25
N ARG A 69 6.05 -15.55 4.91
CA ARG A 69 7.44 -15.92 4.65
C ARG A 69 7.85 -15.45 3.26
N THR A 70 9.11 -15.05 3.13
CA THR A 70 9.72 -14.78 1.84
C THR A 70 10.09 -16.08 1.13
N THR A 71 10.19 -16.02 -0.19
CA THR A 71 10.75 -17.06 -1.05
C THR A 71 12.18 -16.69 -1.48
N ASP A 72 12.96 -17.68 -1.93
CA ASP A 72 14.30 -17.42 -2.50
C ASP A 72 14.26 -16.53 -3.76
N ALA A 73 13.08 -16.32 -4.37
CA ALA A 73 12.87 -15.39 -5.47
C ALA A 73 12.67 -13.92 -5.03
N ASP A 74 12.50 -13.66 -3.73
CA ASP A 74 12.24 -12.32 -3.18
C ASP A 74 13.55 -11.56 -2.84
N VAL A 75 14.71 -12.18 -3.09
CA VAL A 75 16.04 -11.69 -2.67
C VAL A 75 16.77 -10.90 -3.77
N ASP A 76 16.25 -10.92 -4.98
CA ASP A 76 16.77 -10.16 -6.12
C ASP A 76 15.62 -9.97 -7.12
N HIS A 77 15.18 -8.72 -7.37
CA HIS A 77 14.74 -8.18 -8.68
C HIS A 77 14.11 -6.78 -8.55
N SER A 78 14.95 -5.75 -8.51
CA SER A 78 14.58 -4.33 -8.63
C SER A 78 14.13 -3.90 -10.05
N ALA A 79 13.72 -4.84 -10.91
CA ALA A 79 13.32 -4.52 -12.28
C ALA A 79 12.37 -5.57 -12.86
N ALA A 80 11.20 -5.11 -13.28
CA ALA A 80 10.10 -5.83 -13.94
C ALA A 80 9.21 -6.62 -12.97
N LYS A 81 7.88 -6.41 -12.97
CA LYS A 81 7.02 -6.55 -14.15
C LYS A 81 5.70 -5.80 -13.97
N PHE A 82 5.49 -4.73 -14.75
CA PHE A 82 4.13 -4.39 -15.21
C PHE A 82 3.79 -5.34 -16.37
N ALA A 83 3.53 -6.60 -16.04
CA ALA A 83 3.02 -7.57 -17.01
C ALA A 83 1.53 -7.74 -16.78
N GLU A 84 0.72 -7.31 -17.75
CA GLU A 84 -0.68 -7.72 -17.85
C GLU A 84 -0.74 -9.26 -17.84
N GLY A 85 -1.32 -9.80 -16.78
CA GLY A 85 -1.40 -11.24 -16.57
C GLY A 85 -2.65 -11.59 -15.79
N ASP A 86 -3.69 -12.00 -16.52
CA ASP A 86 -4.87 -12.67 -16.00
C ASP A 86 -4.46 -13.79 -15.03
N THR A 87 -4.89 -13.69 -13.78
CA THR A 87 -4.76 -14.76 -12.79
C THR A 87 -6.04 -14.86 -11.96
N THR A 88 -7.01 -15.60 -12.47
CA THR A 88 -8.21 -16.04 -11.72
C THR A 88 -7.91 -16.99 -10.56
N ALA A 89 -6.64 -17.26 -10.25
CA ALA A 89 -6.23 -18.12 -9.15
C ALA A 89 -6.04 -17.29 -7.88
N ASP A 90 -6.76 -17.66 -6.82
CA ASP A 90 -6.57 -17.08 -5.50
C ASP A 90 -5.18 -17.46 -4.96
N LYS A 91 -4.32 -16.45 -4.85
CA LYS A 91 -2.95 -16.55 -4.33
C LYS A 91 -2.79 -15.89 -2.96
N SER A 92 -3.86 -15.33 -2.38
CA SER A 92 -3.86 -14.55 -1.14
C SER A 92 -3.10 -15.22 0.00
N HIS A 93 -3.12 -16.55 0.06
CA HIS A 93 -2.48 -17.35 1.12
C HIS A 93 -1.16 -18.01 0.71
N SER A 94 -0.66 -17.76 -0.50
CA SER A 94 0.59 -18.35 -0.99
C SER A 94 1.82 -17.64 -0.40
N MET A 95 2.90 -18.41 -0.19
CA MET A 95 4.16 -17.90 0.33
C MET A 95 4.76 -16.84 -0.61
N GLY A 96 5.29 -15.75 -0.06
CA GLY A 96 5.89 -14.64 -0.83
C GLY A 96 4.90 -13.66 -1.44
N TYR A 97 3.62 -14.00 -1.56
CA TYR A 97 2.67 -13.19 -2.33
C TYR A 97 2.40 -11.81 -1.71
N ILE A 98 2.33 -11.70 -0.38
CA ILE A 98 2.17 -10.40 0.29
C ILE A 98 3.38 -9.48 0.10
N HIS A 99 4.58 -10.06 -0.01
CA HIS A 99 5.81 -9.31 -0.31
C HIS A 99 5.81 -8.81 -1.75
N GLN A 100 5.38 -9.64 -2.70
CA GLN A 100 5.20 -9.21 -4.10
C GLN A 100 4.22 -8.03 -4.20
N GLN A 101 3.13 -8.03 -3.44
CA GLN A 101 2.20 -6.88 -3.41
C GLN A 101 2.90 -5.60 -2.96
N HIS A 102 3.67 -5.67 -1.88
CA HIS A 102 4.44 -4.53 -1.38
C HIS A 102 5.44 -4.01 -2.42
N GLU A 103 6.17 -4.90 -3.09
CA GLU A 103 7.10 -4.53 -4.17
C GLU A 103 6.41 -3.76 -5.30
N GLU A 104 5.25 -4.26 -5.77
CA GLU A 104 4.47 -3.60 -6.82
C GLU A 104 3.91 -2.25 -6.36
N ILE A 105 3.47 -2.15 -5.11
CA ILE A 105 2.98 -0.89 -4.54
C ILE A 105 4.11 0.13 -4.39
N HIS A 106 5.26 -0.26 -3.84
CA HIS A 106 6.43 0.61 -3.72
C HIS A 106 6.89 1.14 -5.08
N ALA A 107 6.98 0.27 -6.08
CA ALA A 107 7.32 0.68 -7.44
C ALA A 107 6.32 1.69 -8.02
N GLY A 108 5.02 1.51 -7.77
CA GLY A 108 3.98 2.46 -8.16
C GLY A 108 4.08 3.80 -7.41
N LEU A 109 4.38 3.76 -6.11
CA LEU A 109 4.55 4.93 -5.25
C LEU A 109 5.77 5.75 -5.65
N ASP A 110 6.90 5.13 -5.94
CA ASP A 110 8.12 5.82 -6.40
C ASP A 110 7.86 6.59 -7.68
N VAL A 111 7.20 5.96 -8.67
CA VAL A 111 6.84 6.61 -9.94
C VAL A 111 5.94 7.82 -9.72
N LEU A 112 4.88 7.67 -8.93
CA LEU A 112 3.94 8.76 -8.65
C LEU A 112 4.62 9.89 -7.87
N HIS A 113 5.33 9.55 -6.80
CA HIS A 113 6.02 10.49 -5.93
C HIS A 113 7.03 11.31 -6.71
N ASP A 114 7.91 10.68 -7.48
CA ASP A 114 8.95 11.38 -8.24
C ASP A 114 8.35 12.28 -9.32
N TYR A 115 7.28 11.81 -9.99
CA TYR A 115 6.57 12.62 -10.95
C TYR A 115 5.98 13.89 -10.32
N VAL A 116 5.27 13.78 -9.18
CA VAL A 116 4.65 14.96 -8.54
C VAL A 116 5.68 15.83 -7.79
N LYS A 117 6.77 15.25 -7.29
CA LYS A 117 7.86 16.00 -6.65
C LYS A 117 8.57 16.92 -7.62
N ALA A 118 8.72 16.52 -8.89
CA ALA A 118 9.32 17.38 -9.91
C ALA A 118 8.59 18.73 -10.09
N TRP A 119 7.30 18.81 -9.76
CA TRP A 119 6.50 20.05 -9.81
C TRP A 119 6.97 21.09 -8.81
N THR A 120 7.47 20.63 -7.66
CA THR A 120 8.02 21.53 -6.64
C THR A 120 9.28 22.27 -7.12
N ALA A 121 9.94 21.75 -8.17
CA ALA A 121 11.07 22.39 -8.82
C ALA A 121 10.67 23.30 -10.01
N GLU A 122 9.43 23.17 -10.52
CA GLU A 122 8.93 23.88 -11.71
C GLU A 122 7.57 24.57 -11.42
N PRO A 123 7.54 25.67 -10.64
CA PRO A 123 6.31 26.27 -10.13
C PRO A 123 5.39 26.90 -11.20
N GLN A 124 5.80 26.94 -12.47
CA GLN A 124 4.99 27.42 -13.61
C GLN A 124 4.31 26.28 -14.40
N ARG A 125 4.61 25.02 -14.06
CA ARG A 125 3.99 23.87 -14.73
C ARG A 125 2.53 23.74 -14.28
N GLU A 126 1.61 23.50 -15.22
CA GLU A 126 0.17 23.29 -14.94
C GLU A 126 -0.17 21.83 -14.66
N VAL A 127 -0.79 21.52 -13.51
CA VAL A 127 -1.05 20.14 -13.05
C VAL A 127 -1.72 19.29 -14.13
N ASN A 128 -1.03 18.24 -14.57
CA ASN A 128 -1.61 17.26 -15.48
C ASN A 128 -2.26 16.11 -14.70
N TRP A 129 -3.56 16.25 -14.43
CA TRP A 129 -4.33 15.23 -13.73
C TRP A 129 -4.37 13.90 -14.46
N GLU A 130 -4.48 13.88 -15.79
CA GLU A 130 -4.59 12.63 -16.55
C GLU A 130 -3.32 11.77 -16.43
N GLU A 131 -2.14 12.40 -16.39
CA GLU A 131 -0.88 11.69 -16.13
C GLU A 131 -0.82 11.14 -14.69
N ILE A 132 -1.18 11.96 -13.69
CA ILE A 132 -1.21 11.55 -12.27
C ILE A 132 -2.17 10.37 -12.09
N ARG A 133 -3.39 10.50 -12.60
CA ARG A 133 -4.41 9.46 -12.58
C ARG A 133 -3.91 8.19 -13.25
N GLY A 134 -3.29 8.31 -14.42
CA GLY A 134 -2.74 7.16 -15.14
C GLY A 134 -1.65 6.42 -14.35
N MET A 135 -0.88 7.11 -13.50
CA MET A 135 0.06 6.47 -12.57
C MET A 135 -0.66 5.79 -11.41
N MET A 136 -1.62 6.47 -10.80
CA MET A 136 -2.45 5.91 -9.73
C MET A 136 -3.17 4.65 -10.19
N ASP A 137 -3.89 4.69 -11.32
CA ASP A 137 -4.65 3.56 -11.85
C ASP A 137 -3.79 2.29 -12.08
N LYS A 138 -2.49 2.43 -12.40
CA LYS A 138 -1.58 1.30 -12.65
C LYS A 138 -1.36 0.41 -11.43
N PHE A 139 -1.14 0.99 -10.25
CA PHE A 139 -0.91 0.23 -9.02
C PHE A 139 -2.14 0.22 -8.10
N GLY A 140 -3.17 1.03 -8.38
CA GLY A 140 -4.41 1.06 -7.61
C GLY A 140 -5.12 -0.30 -7.54
N THR A 141 -5.06 -1.09 -8.60
CA THR A 141 -5.65 -2.44 -8.60
C THR A 141 -4.97 -3.34 -7.56
N ILE A 142 -3.64 -3.37 -7.51
CA ILE A 142 -2.91 -4.21 -6.54
C ILE A 142 -3.03 -3.66 -5.12
N LEU A 143 -3.01 -2.33 -4.95
CA LEU A 143 -3.19 -1.68 -3.65
C LEU A 143 -4.57 -1.97 -3.04
N TRP A 144 -5.64 -1.96 -3.83
CA TRP A 144 -7.00 -2.22 -3.33
C TRP A 144 -7.13 -3.66 -2.87
N LYS A 145 -6.61 -4.58 -3.67
CA LYS A 145 -6.59 -6.00 -3.39
C LYS A 145 -5.75 -6.30 -2.15
N HIS A 146 -4.56 -5.72 -2.06
CA HIS A 146 -3.66 -5.82 -0.92
C HIS A 146 -4.34 -5.43 0.38
N MET A 147 -4.98 -4.25 0.42
CA MET A 147 -5.65 -3.78 1.62
C MET A 147 -6.76 -4.71 2.11
N ASP A 148 -7.49 -5.36 1.20
CA ASP A 148 -8.56 -6.30 1.55
C ASP A 148 -7.98 -7.67 2.00
N GLU A 149 -7.03 -8.20 1.23
CA GLU A 149 -6.41 -9.50 1.51
C GLU A 149 -5.60 -9.48 2.81
N GLU A 150 -4.91 -8.38 3.11
CA GLU A 150 -4.19 -8.26 4.37
C GLU A 150 -5.15 -8.23 5.57
N VAL A 151 -6.25 -7.47 5.49
CA VAL A 151 -7.26 -7.46 6.56
C VAL A 151 -7.85 -8.85 6.78
N GLU A 152 -8.09 -9.61 5.71
CA GLU A 152 -8.53 -11.01 5.79
C GLU A 152 -7.46 -11.89 6.46
N MET A 153 -6.21 -11.80 6.02
CA MET A 153 -5.10 -12.58 6.58
C MET A 153 -4.88 -12.29 8.07
N LEU A 154 -5.02 -11.03 8.49
CA LEU A 154 -4.90 -10.61 9.91
C LEU A 154 -6.20 -10.81 10.70
N GLY A 155 -7.23 -11.37 10.06
CA GLY A 155 -8.55 -11.64 10.62
C GLY A 155 -8.50 -12.66 11.75
N ALA A 156 -9.40 -12.51 12.72
CA ALA A 156 -9.36 -13.32 13.94
C ALA A 156 -9.55 -14.83 13.69
N ALA A 157 -10.23 -15.21 12.60
CA ALA A 157 -10.37 -16.61 12.20
C ALA A 157 -9.02 -17.20 11.76
N ASN A 158 -8.29 -16.52 10.88
CA ASN A 158 -6.98 -16.97 10.39
C ASN A 158 -5.91 -16.92 11.48
N MET A 159 -5.88 -15.83 12.27
CA MET A 159 -4.91 -15.68 13.36
C MET A 159 -5.05 -16.79 14.42
N ARG A 160 -6.27 -17.25 14.71
CA ARG A 160 -6.50 -18.34 15.68
C ARG A 160 -5.97 -19.70 15.25
N LEU A 161 -5.59 -19.87 13.98
CA LEU A 161 -4.92 -21.09 13.50
C LEU A 161 -3.47 -21.19 14.01
N TYR A 162 -2.85 -20.07 14.40
CA TYR A 162 -1.42 -19.99 14.69
C TYR A 162 -1.09 -19.42 16.09
N TRP A 163 -2.01 -18.67 16.69
CA TRP A 163 -1.84 -18.04 17.99
C TRP A 163 -3.05 -18.24 18.91
N SER A 164 -2.76 -18.43 20.19
CA SER A 164 -3.73 -18.28 21.27
C SER A 164 -4.08 -16.81 21.53
N LEU A 165 -5.16 -16.56 22.27
CA LEU A 165 -5.56 -15.19 22.65
C LEU A 165 -4.49 -14.50 23.52
N ASP A 166 -3.91 -15.22 24.47
CA ASP A 166 -2.88 -14.68 25.36
C ASP A 166 -1.62 -14.27 24.58
N GLU A 167 -1.20 -15.10 23.62
CA GLU A 167 -0.09 -14.76 22.73
C GLU A 167 -0.41 -13.53 21.89
N MET A 168 -1.62 -13.46 21.29
CA MET A 168 -2.07 -12.30 20.50
C MET A 168 -2.08 -10.99 21.29
N ILE A 169 -2.44 -11.02 22.58
CA ILE A 169 -2.45 -9.82 23.45
C ILE A 169 -1.03 -9.31 23.69
N GLN A 170 -0.04 -10.21 23.75
CA GLN A 170 1.37 -9.89 23.97
C GLN A 170 2.10 -9.51 22.67
N LEU A 171 1.48 -9.73 21.51
CA LEU A 171 2.11 -9.35 20.25
C LEU A 171 2.26 -7.82 20.17
N PRO A 172 3.44 -7.32 19.76
CA PRO A 172 3.80 -5.91 19.79
C PRO A 172 3.21 -5.13 18.60
N PHE A 173 1.92 -5.32 18.31
CA PHE A 173 1.21 -4.65 17.20
C PHE A 173 0.28 -3.54 17.68
N LYS A 174 0.32 -3.22 18.97
CA LYS A 174 -0.39 -2.06 19.51
C LYS A 174 0.41 -0.83 19.11
N VAL A 175 -0.09 -0.12 18.09
CA VAL A 175 0.16 1.31 17.96
C VAL A 175 -0.28 1.90 19.30
N LYS A 176 0.65 2.48 20.05
CA LYS A 176 0.28 3.23 21.26
C LYS A 176 -0.53 4.44 20.79
N ASP A 177 -1.67 4.67 21.43
CA ASP A 177 -2.49 5.88 21.27
C ASP A 177 -1.65 7.16 21.39
#